data_AF-A0A2E0PPU8-F1
#
_entry.id   AF-A0A2E0PPU8-F1
#
_cell.length_a   1.000
_cell.length_b   1.000
_cell.length_c   1.000
_cell.angle_alpha   90.00
_cell.angle_beta   90.00
_cell.angle_gamma   90.00
#
_symmetry.space_group_name_H-M   'P 1'
#
loop_
_entity.id
_entity.type
_entity.pdbx_description
1 polymer ?
#
loop_
_entity_poly.entity_id
_entity_poly.type
_entity_poly.pdbx_seq_one_letter_code
_entity_poly.pdbx_strand_id
1 'polypeptide(L)'
;MADWLEQIEAEAVKLIPPRSPILIAVSGGVDSMVLATALQQAAKANRWRLVVGHFNHRLRGRASTADEQLVERFCQTHQLPFHTAKWKQDSAAIKEHGLEMAAREARYDFLKSTARKTRCRLIVTAHHADDQAETFLWRLMRGAGGKGLGGTQALSTISRKLKLQLARPLLHFTKTDLISAAKLASIRFRKDASNIDPKYLRNKIRTQLVPYLKRYFHPEIEHSIHQSQTLVAADADFAAQYAQAWLQDSSSVPFDELHIAIQRWVLWHQIIDLGFTPQFFMVEELRAHADRPFSINPQQQLQRDTHGKLHCLTTANLSHSLNEVVIAPQVSWSQQTLGSTRLEYRFARKRPKTFTGEVFDADIIGPLVTLRHWQEGDRFQPIGRTNASKLKNLFINAKIPNTDKRAAVLGVTIGGHVFWVEGLRIGELAKVRRNTKRFLLWKWSKI
;
A
#
# COMPACT_ATOMS: atom_id res chain seq x y z
N MET A 1 11.24 -23.86 -31.77
CA MET A 1 11.23 -23.58 -30.32
C MET A 1 11.44 -22.09 -30.17
N ALA A 2 10.63 -21.39 -29.38
CA ALA A 2 10.83 -19.96 -29.16
C ALA A 2 12.20 -19.72 -28.52
N ASP A 3 13.02 -18.85 -29.11
CA ASP A 3 14.21 -18.36 -28.42
C ASP A 3 13.76 -17.34 -27.37
N TRP A 4 13.64 -17.81 -26.13
CA TRP A 4 13.26 -16.97 -25.00
C TRP A 4 14.19 -15.76 -24.82
N LEU A 5 15.47 -15.88 -25.20
CA LEU A 5 16.40 -14.76 -25.11
C LEU A 5 16.05 -13.68 -26.13
N GLU A 6 15.74 -14.04 -27.38
CA GLU A 6 15.28 -13.08 -28.40
C GLU A 6 14.03 -12.31 -27.97
N GLN A 7 13.07 -12.99 -27.31
CA GLN A 7 11.88 -12.33 -26.77
C GLN A 7 12.23 -11.34 -25.65
N ILE A 8 13.12 -11.72 -24.74
CA ILE A 8 13.59 -10.84 -23.66
C ILE A 8 14.33 -9.63 -24.24
N GLU A 9 15.14 -9.84 -25.29
CA GLU A 9 15.82 -8.77 -26.01
C GLU A 9 14.82 -7.80 -26.65
N ALA A 10 13.77 -8.31 -27.29
CA ALA A 10 12.72 -7.48 -27.89
C ALA A 10 12.02 -6.60 -26.84
N GLU A 11 11.71 -7.13 -25.66
CA GLU A 11 11.14 -6.34 -24.56
C GLU A 11 12.15 -5.34 -23.98
N ALA A 12 13.43 -5.71 -23.90
CA ALA A 12 14.47 -4.80 -23.44
C ALA A 12 14.64 -3.60 -24.38
N VAL A 13 14.63 -3.80 -25.71
CA VAL A 13 14.78 -2.73 -26.70
C VAL A 13 13.64 -1.71 -26.63
N LYS A 14 12.42 -2.13 -26.29
CA LYS A 14 11.28 -1.21 -26.06
C LYS A 14 11.51 -0.26 -24.87
N LEU A 15 12.27 -0.70 -23.87
CA LEU A 15 12.47 0.04 -22.62
C LEU A 15 13.81 0.77 -22.55
N ILE A 16 14.79 0.36 -23.35
CA ILE A 16 16.18 0.78 -23.28
C ILE A 16 16.59 1.44 -24.60
N PRO A 17 16.77 2.77 -24.64
CA PRO A 17 17.21 3.46 -25.85
C PRO A 17 18.56 2.95 -26.36
N PRO A 18 18.83 2.98 -27.68
CA PRO A 18 20.15 2.69 -28.23
C PRO A 18 21.24 3.57 -27.62
N ARG A 19 22.49 3.07 -27.57
CA ARG A 19 23.66 3.78 -27.01
C ARG A 19 23.53 4.15 -25.52
N SER A 20 22.61 3.53 -24.79
CA SER A 20 22.42 3.78 -23.36
C SER A 20 23.53 3.18 -22.49
N PRO A 21 23.99 3.90 -21.45
CA PRO A 21 24.75 3.31 -20.35
C PRO A 21 23.82 2.71 -19.30
N ILE A 22 23.99 1.42 -19.04
CA ILE A 22 23.03 0.59 -18.30
C ILE A 22 23.71 -0.09 -17.12
N LEU A 23 23.08 -0.05 -15.95
CA LEU A 23 23.46 -0.87 -14.80
C LEU A 23 22.51 -2.05 -14.65
N ILE A 24 23.00 -3.27 -14.83
CA ILE A 24 22.24 -4.50 -14.63
C ILE A 24 22.40 -4.94 -13.17
N ALA A 25 21.29 -5.09 -12.44
CA ALA A 25 21.28 -5.61 -11.09
C ALA A 25 21.25 -7.14 -11.11
N VAL A 26 22.36 -7.79 -10.72
CA VAL A 26 22.51 -9.25 -10.85
C VAL A 26 22.71 -9.90 -9.48
N SER A 27 21.79 -10.78 -9.08
CA SER A 27 21.86 -11.52 -7.80
C SER A 27 22.62 -12.84 -7.89
N GLY A 28 22.78 -13.39 -9.10
CA GLY A 28 23.31 -14.74 -9.32
C GLY A 28 22.22 -15.82 -9.41
N GLY A 29 20.96 -15.45 -9.13
CA GLY A 29 19.78 -16.27 -9.36
C GLY A 29 19.40 -16.35 -10.85
N VAL A 30 18.60 -17.36 -11.20
CA VAL A 30 18.19 -17.65 -12.60
C VAL A 30 17.67 -16.42 -13.33
N ASP A 31 16.76 -15.66 -12.73
CA ASP A 31 16.11 -14.51 -13.38
C ASP A 31 17.14 -13.45 -13.79
N SER A 32 18.04 -13.15 -12.85
CA SER A 32 19.06 -12.12 -13.06
C SER A 32 20.15 -12.54 -14.02
N MET A 33 20.49 -13.83 -14.06
CA MET A 33 21.48 -14.38 -14.98
C MET A 33 20.92 -14.45 -16.41
N VAL A 34 19.66 -14.87 -16.57
CA VAL A 34 18.97 -14.85 -17.86
C VAL A 34 18.87 -13.42 -18.41
N LEU A 35 18.45 -12.46 -17.59
CA LEU A 35 18.43 -11.05 -17.96
C LEU A 35 19.81 -10.55 -18.40
N ALA A 36 20.85 -10.85 -17.61
CA ALA A 36 22.21 -10.40 -17.91
C ALA A 36 22.73 -10.98 -19.23
N THR A 37 22.45 -12.26 -19.51
CA THR A 37 22.81 -12.92 -20.77
C THR A 37 22.09 -12.29 -21.96
N ALA A 38 20.76 -12.12 -21.89
CA ALA A 38 19.98 -11.51 -22.99
C ALA A 38 20.47 -10.08 -23.29
N LEU A 39 20.68 -9.26 -22.26
CA LEU A 39 21.19 -7.90 -22.46
C LEU A 39 22.62 -7.89 -23.04
N GLN A 40 23.46 -8.84 -22.64
CA GLN A 40 24.82 -8.98 -23.15
C GLN A 40 24.84 -9.35 -24.64
N GLN A 41 23.94 -10.23 -25.09
CA GLN A 41 23.78 -10.61 -26.49
C GLN A 41 23.28 -9.43 -27.34
N ALA A 42 22.24 -8.73 -26.88
CA ALA A 42 21.70 -7.55 -27.55
C ALA A 42 22.61 -6.30 -27.50
N ALA A 43 23.64 -6.27 -26.63
CA ALA A 43 24.44 -5.07 -26.38
C ALA A 43 25.15 -4.54 -27.63
N LYS A 44 25.71 -5.44 -28.46
CA LYS A 44 26.47 -5.05 -29.65
C LYS A 44 25.57 -4.38 -30.69
N ALA A 45 24.42 -5.00 -30.99
CA ALA A 45 23.46 -4.49 -31.97
C ALA A 45 22.91 -3.12 -31.56
N ASN A 46 22.63 -2.92 -30.26
CA ASN A 46 22.06 -1.69 -29.73
C ASN A 46 23.11 -0.65 -29.25
N ARG A 47 24.40 -1.00 -29.34
CA ARG A 47 25.55 -0.20 -28.86
C ARG A 47 25.44 0.15 -27.38
N TRP A 48 24.87 -0.73 -26.58
CA TRP A 48 24.70 -0.51 -25.14
C TRP A 48 26.02 -0.65 -24.40
N ARG A 49 26.25 0.23 -23.42
CA ARG A 49 27.37 0.10 -22.49
C ARG A 49 26.87 -0.51 -21.19
N LEU A 50 27.13 -1.80 -21.02
CA LEU A 50 26.69 -2.56 -19.86
C LEU A 50 27.65 -2.42 -18.69
N VAL A 51 27.09 -2.36 -17.49
CA VAL A 51 27.77 -2.42 -16.19
C VAL A 51 26.98 -3.37 -15.32
N VAL A 52 27.64 -4.24 -14.56
CA VAL A 52 26.98 -5.20 -13.67
C VAL A 52 27.17 -4.79 -12.21
N GLY A 53 26.06 -4.75 -11.46
CA GLY A 53 26.03 -4.49 -10.04
C GLY A 53 25.50 -5.69 -9.27
N HIS A 54 26.32 -6.25 -8.38
CA HIS A 54 25.94 -7.32 -7.45
C HIS A 54 25.89 -6.79 -6.02
N PHE A 55 24.83 -7.10 -5.28
CA PHE A 55 24.72 -6.75 -3.87
C PHE A 55 24.67 -8.00 -3.01
N ASN A 56 25.74 -8.24 -2.25
CA ASN A 56 25.87 -9.38 -1.38
C ASN A 56 25.25 -9.07 -0.01
N HIS A 57 24.06 -9.63 0.24
CA HIS A 57 23.32 -9.44 1.50
C HIS A 57 23.98 -10.11 2.73
N ARG A 58 24.99 -10.97 2.57
CA ARG A 58 25.65 -11.73 3.64
C ARG A 58 24.71 -12.55 4.54
N LEU A 59 23.50 -12.84 4.09
CA LEU A 59 22.52 -13.60 4.87
C LEU A 59 22.79 -15.11 4.91
N ARG A 60 23.57 -15.64 3.95
CA ARG A 60 23.75 -17.09 3.75
C ARG A 60 25.22 -17.54 3.80
N GLY A 61 26.10 -16.74 4.42
CA GLY A 61 27.52 -17.06 4.57
C GLY A 61 28.19 -17.47 3.24
N ARG A 62 28.70 -18.71 3.18
CA ARG A 62 29.38 -19.29 2.00
C ARG A 62 28.53 -19.26 0.72
N ALA A 63 27.21 -19.41 0.82
CA ALA A 63 26.35 -19.37 -0.36
C ALA A 63 26.33 -17.97 -1.00
N SER A 64 26.30 -16.91 -0.19
CA SER A 64 26.36 -15.53 -0.71
C SER A 64 27.70 -15.22 -1.37
N THR A 65 28.81 -15.78 -0.87
CA THR A 65 30.12 -15.67 -1.54
C THR A 65 30.13 -16.42 -2.88
N ALA A 66 29.52 -17.61 -2.95
CA ALA A 66 29.43 -18.37 -4.20
C ALA A 66 28.56 -17.66 -5.25
N ASP A 67 27.49 -16.99 -4.83
CA ASP A 67 26.63 -16.19 -5.71
C ASP A 67 27.44 -15.01 -6.30
N GLU A 68 28.21 -14.30 -5.47
CA GLU A 68 29.11 -13.21 -5.91
C GLU A 68 30.17 -13.70 -6.92
N GLN A 69 30.82 -14.82 -6.64
CA GLN A 69 31.84 -15.42 -7.52
C GLN A 69 31.27 -15.89 -8.86
N LEU A 70 30.02 -16.33 -8.91
CA LEU A 70 29.37 -16.70 -10.18
C LEU A 70 29.20 -15.46 -11.07
N VAL A 71 28.69 -14.37 -10.48
CA VAL A 71 28.45 -13.13 -11.22
C VAL A 71 29.76 -12.48 -11.66
N GLU A 72 30.78 -12.50 -10.80
CA GLU A 72 32.12 -12.01 -11.12
C GLU A 72 32.72 -12.77 -12.31
N ARG A 73 32.65 -14.11 -12.31
CA ARG A 73 33.11 -14.94 -13.42
C ARG A 73 32.37 -14.64 -14.72
N PHE A 74 31.05 -14.47 -14.67
CA PHE A 74 30.27 -14.04 -15.84
C PHE A 74 30.78 -12.70 -16.38
N CYS A 75 31.03 -11.72 -15.52
CA CYS A 75 31.55 -10.42 -15.94
C CYS A 75 32.94 -10.53 -16.55
N GLN A 76 33.83 -11.33 -15.98
CA GLN A 76 35.17 -11.57 -16.53
C GLN A 76 35.12 -12.21 -17.92
N THR A 77 34.31 -13.26 -18.11
CA THR A 77 34.14 -13.94 -19.40
C THR A 77 33.63 -13.00 -20.48
N HIS A 78 32.68 -12.11 -20.14
CA HIS A 78 32.07 -11.18 -21.09
C HIS A 78 32.71 -9.77 -21.09
N GLN A 79 33.83 -9.58 -20.39
CA GLN A 79 34.56 -8.31 -20.28
C GLN A 79 33.67 -7.13 -19.83
N LEU A 80 32.79 -7.38 -18.87
CA LEU A 80 31.85 -6.39 -18.34
C LEU A 80 32.40 -5.75 -17.04
N PRO A 81 32.28 -4.42 -16.87
CA PRO A 81 32.59 -3.76 -15.60
C PRO A 81 31.73 -4.32 -14.45
N PHE A 82 32.39 -4.83 -13.41
CA PHE A 82 31.75 -5.44 -12.26
C PHE A 82 31.89 -4.59 -11.00
N HIS A 83 30.77 -4.29 -10.36
CA HIS A 83 30.72 -3.62 -9.06
C HIS A 83 29.99 -4.49 -8.04
N THR A 84 30.60 -4.65 -6.88
CA THR A 84 30.03 -5.40 -5.75
C THR A 84 30.02 -4.56 -4.49
N ALA A 85 29.03 -4.78 -3.62
CA ALA A 85 29.03 -4.30 -2.25
C ALA A 85 28.47 -5.37 -1.32
N LYS A 86 28.99 -5.39 -0.09
CA LYS A 86 28.59 -6.33 0.95
C LYS A 86 27.79 -5.61 2.02
N TRP A 87 26.61 -6.13 2.35
CA TRP A 87 25.74 -5.51 3.35
C TRP A 87 26.37 -5.60 4.74
N LYS A 88 26.41 -4.47 5.45
CA LYS A 88 26.92 -4.38 6.82
C LYS A 88 25.86 -4.66 7.91
N GLN A 89 24.65 -5.05 7.52
CA GLN A 89 23.51 -5.33 8.41
C GLN A 89 23.33 -4.26 9.50
N ASP A 90 22.70 -3.15 9.11
CA ASP A 90 22.40 -2.07 10.04
C ASP A 90 21.30 -2.51 11.03
N SER A 91 21.70 -2.73 12.29
CA SER A 91 20.80 -3.17 13.35
C SER A 91 19.65 -2.19 13.64
N ALA A 92 19.84 -0.89 13.40
CA ALA A 92 18.80 0.12 13.60
C ALA A 92 17.73 0.00 12.50
N ALA A 93 18.14 0.00 11.23
CA ALA A 93 17.24 -0.16 10.09
C ALA A 93 16.46 -1.49 10.13
N ILE A 94 17.12 -2.58 10.56
CA ILE A 94 16.46 -3.90 10.70
C ILE A 94 15.39 -3.86 11.80
N LYS A 95 15.63 -3.19 12.94
CA LYS A 95 14.63 -3.04 14.00
C LYS A 95 13.44 -2.18 13.56
N GLU A 96 13.68 -1.14 12.77
CA GLU A 96 12.66 -0.19 12.35
C GLU A 96 11.75 -0.74 11.23
N HIS A 97 12.34 -1.33 10.20
CA HIS A 97 11.62 -1.71 8.97
C HIS A 97 11.54 -3.23 8.75
N GLY A 98 12.23 -4.01 9.57
CA GLY A 98 12.40 -5.45 9.37
C GLY A 98 13.53 -5.78 8.39
N LEU A 99 14.01 -7.02 8.47
CA LEU A 99 15.19 -7.49 7.72
C LEU A 99 15.05 -7.32 6.20
N GLU A 100 13.89 -7.66 5.64
CA GLU A 100 13.65 -7.66 4.19
C GLU A 100 13.65 -6.24 3.61
N MET A 101 12.98 -5.30 4.28
CA MET A 101 12.95 -3.90 3.86
C MET A 101 14.31 -3.24 4.00
N ALA A 102 15.00 -3.43 5.12
CA ALA A 102 16.36 -2.91 5.32
C ALA A 102 17.35 -3.46 4.29
N ALA A 103 17.26 -4.76 3.97
CA ALA A 103 18.06 -5.39 2.92
C ALA A 103 17.74 -4.81 1.53
N ARG A 104 16.46 -4.57 1.25
CA ARG A 104 16.00 -3.98 -0.02
C ARG A 104 16.50 -2.55 -0.18
N GLU A 105 16.40 -1.72 0.85
CA GLU A 105 16.86 -0.33 0.85
C GLU A 105 18.37 -0.25 0.62
N ALA A 106 19.16 -1.00 1.40
CA ALA A 106 20.61 -1.05 1.24
C ALA A 106 21.04 -1.47 -0.17
N ARG A 107 20.32 -2.43 -0.78
CA ARG A 107 20.54 -2.83 -2.18
C ARG A 107 20.26 -1.67 -3.14
N TYR A 108 19.15 -0.95 -2.98
CA TYR A 108 18.82 0.17 -3.86
C TYR A 108 19.79 1.34 -3.70
N ASP A 109 20.29 1.61 -2.50
CA ASP A 109 21.27 2.66 -2.27
C ASP A 109 22.62 2.32 -2.90
N PHE A 110 23.06 1.06 -2.79
CA PHE A 110 24.19 0.56 -3.55
C PHE A 110 23.98 0.78 -5.05
N LEU A 111 22.86 0.32 -5.61
CA LEU A 111 22.56 0.44 -7.04
C LEU A 111 22.53 1.89 -7.51
N LYS A 112 21.90 2.81 -6.77
CA LYS A 112 21.90 4.26 -7.05
C LYS A 112 23.31 4.83 -7.03
N SER A 113 24.11 4.47 -6.02
CA SER A 113 25.48 4.96 -5.88
C SER A 113 26.38 4.48 -7.03
N THR A 114 26.23 3.22 -7.44
CA THR A 114 26.96 2.62 -8.56
C THR A 114 26.55 3.25 -9.87
N ALA A 115 25.24 3.39 -10.13
CA ALA A 115 24.74 4.04 -11.34
C ALA A 115 25.27 5.46 -11.49
N ARG A 116 25.34 6.23 -10.38
CA ARG A 116 25.95 7.56 -10.38
C ARG A 116 27.45 7.52 -10.72
N LYS A 117 28.22 6.63 -10.10
CA LYS A 117 29.66 6.47 -10.34
C LYS A 117 29.97 6.08 -11.79
N THR A 118 29.17 5.20 -12.38
CA THR A 118 29.37 4.69 -13.74
C THR A 118 28.62 5.48 -14.81
N ARG A 119 27.96 6.58 -14.42
CA ARG A 119 27.15 7.45 -15.27
C ARG A 119 26.03 6.71 -16.01
N CYS A 120 25.48 5.67 -15.39
CA CYS A 120 24.29 4.98 -15.88
C CYS A 120 23.05 5.74 -15.42
N ARG A 121 22.12 5.99 -16.35
CA ARG A 121 20.80 6.61 -16.05
C ARG A 121 19.67 5.59 -15.99
N LEU A 122 19.97 4.35 -16.35
CA LEU A 122 19.03 3.24 -16.33
C LEU A 122 19.59 2.08 -15.53
N ILE A 123 18.80 1.61 -14.57
CA ILE A 123 19.03 0.36 -13.85
C ILE A 123 18.07 -0.68 -14.42
N VAL A 124 18.53 -1.91 -14.64
CA VAL A 124 17.67 -3.01 -15.11
C VAL A 124 17.63 -4.10 -14.06
N THR A 125 16.42 -4.58 -13.75
CA THR A 125 16.20 -5.63 -12.75
C THR A 125 15.35 -6.76 -13.32
N ALA A 126 15.58 -7.97 -12.81
CA ALA A 126 14.92 -9.18 -13.25
C ALA A 126 13.60 -9.47 -12.52
N HIS A 127 12.77 -8.46 -12.29
CA HIS A 127 11.41 -8.69 -11.78
C HIS A 127 10.58 -9.35 -12.89
N HIS A 128 9.81 -10.36 -12.54
CA HIS A 128 9.13 -11.23 -13.51
C HIS A 128 7.61 -11.37 -13.26
N ALA A 129 6.91 -12.16 -14.07
CA ALA A 129 5.44 -12.27 -14.01
C ALA A 129 4.92 -12.79 -12.66
N ASP A 130 5.61 -13.75 -12.03
CA ASP A 130 5.22 -14.25 -10.71
C ASP A 130 5.33 -13.16 -9.63
N ASP A 131 6.33 -12.26 -9.70
CA ASP A 131 6.44 -11.11 -8.79
C ASP A 131 5.23 -10.17 -8.92
N GLN A 132 4.72 -10.03 -10.16
CA GLN A 132 3.54 -9.23 -10.47
C GLN A 132 2.28 -9.89 -9.93
N ALA A 133 2.12 -11.20 -10.13
CA ALA A 133 0.99 -11.97 -9.61
C ALA A 133 0.93 -11.91 -8.07
N GLU A 134 2.07 -12.06 -7.39
CA GLU A 134 2.15 -11.87 -5.95
C GLU A 134 1.70 -10.46 -5.52
N THR A 135 2.23 -9.44 -6.21
CA THR A 135 1.92 -8.03 -5.92
C THR A 135 0.45 -7.73 -6.17
N PHE A 136 -0.12 -8.28 -7.24
CA PHE A 136 -1.52 -8.15 -7.61
C PHE A 136 -2.43 -8.71 -6.53
N LEU A 137 -2.27 -9.99 -6.18
CA LEU A 137 -3.10 -10.66 -5.18
C LEU A 137 -2.99 -9.97 -3.82
N TRP A 138 -1.78 -9.53 -3.46
CA TRP A 138 -1.56 -8.78 -2.23
C TRP A 138 -2.28 -7.43 -2.21
N ARG A 139 -2.23 -6.68 -3.31
CA ARG A 139 -2.91 -5.38 -3.45
C ARG A 139 -4.43 -5.54 -3.56
N LEU A 140 -4.90 -6.59 -4.24
CA LEU A 140 -6.30 -6.94 -4.35
C LEU A 140 -6.92 -7.21 -2.99
N MET A 141 -6.27 -8.03 -2.15
CA MET A 141 -6.73 -8.28 -0.78
C MET A 141 -6.72 -7.04 0.12
N ARG A 142 -6.03 -5.96 -0.27
CA ARG A 142 -6.02 -4.67 0.42
C ARG A 142 -7.00 -3.65 -0.17
N GLY A 143 -7.78 -4.04 -1.18
CA GLY A 143 -8.74 -3.14 -1.83
C GLY A 143 -8.07 -2.04 -2.67
N ALA A 144 -6.91 -2.31 -3.26
CA ALA A 144 -6.27 -1.35 -4.16
C ALA A 144 -7.15 -1.06 -5.39
N GLY A 145 -7.21 0.21 -5.82
CA GLY A 145 -7.87 0.62 -7.06
C GLY A 145 -6.99 0.37 -8.30
N GLY A 146 -7.46 0.79 -9.48
CA GLY A 146 -6.84 0.47 -10.77
C GLY A 146 -5.34 0.78 -10.86
N LYS A 147 -4.91 1.97 -10.41
CA LYS A 147 -3.49 2.36 -10.33
C LYS A 147 -2.64 1.38 -9.51
N GLY A 148 -3.20 0.88 -8.41
CA GLY A 148 -2.53 -0.08 -7.55
C GLY A 148 -2.55 -1.48 -8.14
N LEU A 149 -3.67 -1.92 -8.69
CA LEU A 149 -3.81 -3.24 -9.28
C LEU A 149 -2.97 -3.40 -10.56
N GLY A 150 -2.71 -2.32 -11.31
CA GLY A 150 -1.82 -2.28 -12.47
C GLY A 150 -0.37 -2.72 -12.20
N GLY A 151 -0.03 -3.06 -10.95
CA GLY A 151 1.20 -3.74 -10.61
C GLY A 151 2.41 -2.81 -10.60
N THR A 152 3.56 -3.36 -10.92
CA THR A 152 4.80 -2.58 -11.10
C THR A 152 4.98 -2.28 -12.59
N GLN A 153 5.21 -1.02 -12.94
CA GLN A 153 5.42 -0.61 -14.33
C GLN A 153 6.73 -1.18 -14.91
N ALA A 154 6.77 -1.42 -16.23
CA ALA A 154 7.97 -1.88 -16.93
C ALA A 154 9.12 -0.84 -16.86
N LEU A 155 8.78 0.46 -16.90
CA LEU A 155 9.71 1.57 -16.70
C LEU A 155 9.21 2.47 -15.57
N SER A 156 10.07 2.81 -14.61
CA SER A 156 9.70 3.69 -13.49
C SER A 156 10.85 4.59 -13.06
N THR A 157 10.56 5.78 -12.52
CA THR A 157 11.59 6.69 -11.99
C THR A 157 11.91 6.33 -10.53
N ILE A 158 13.17 6.03 -10.22
CA ILE A 158 13.62 5.70 -8.85
C ILE A 158 14.33 6.85 -8.15
N SER A 159 14.77 7.87 -8.89
CA SER A 159 15.24 9.12 -8.33
C SER A 159 15.08 10.25 -9.35
N ARG A 160 14.17 11.19 -9.07
CA ARG A 160 14.00 12.41 -9.88
C ARG A 160 15.26 13.27 -9.86
N LYS A 161 15.86 13.44 -8.68
CA LYS A 161 17.11 14.21 -8.48
C LYS A 161 18.27 13.68 -9.34
N LEU A 162 18.40 12.35 -9.45
CA LEU A 162 19.46 11.72 -10.25
C LEU A 162 19.03 11.44 -11.70
N LYS A 163 17.80 11.77 -12.09
CA LYS A 163 17.18 11.36 -13.37
C LYS A 163 17.38 9.87 -13.65
N LEU A 164 17.21 9.04 -12.61
CA LEU A 164 17.51 7.63 -12.62
C LEU A 164 16.22 6.82 -12.81
N GLN A 165 16.21 6.00 -13.85
CA GLN A 165 15.10 5.12 -14.20
C GLN A 165 15.42 3.67 -13.88
N LEU A 166 14.38 2.87 -13.74
CA LEU A 166 14.42 1.43 -13.48
C LEU A 166 13.57 0.72 -14.53
N ALA A 167 14.20 -0.12 -15.35
CA ALA A 167 13.58 -0.98 -16.35
C ALA A 167 13.44 -2.42 -15.82
N ARG A 168 12.34 -3.08 -16.23
CA ARG A 168 11.99 -4.46 -15.86
C ARG A 168 11.52 -5.21 -17.13
N PRO A 169 12.43 -5.65 -18.01
CA PRO A 169 12.04 -6.32 -19.25
C PRO A 169 11.35 -7.67 -19.03
N LEU A 170 11.57 -8.29 -17.86
CA LEU A 170 11.07 -9.65 -17.60
C LEU A 170 9.63 -9.72 -17.09
N LEU A 171 8.89 -8.62 -16.99
CA LEU A 171 7.57 -8.59 -16.33
C LEU A 171 6.52 -9.52 -16.96
N HIS A 172 6.72 -9.90 -18.23
CA HIS A 172 5.82 -10.77 -18.99
C HIS A 172 6.24 -12.25 -18.98
N PHE A 173 7.42 -12.56 -18.44
CA PHE A 173 7.98 -13.90 -18.44
C PHE A 173 7.76 -14.56 -17.08
N THR A 174 7.29 -15.80 -17.08
CA THR A 174 7.13 -16.57 -15.85
C THR A 174 8.46 -17.15 -15.39
N LYS A 175 8.52 -17.55 -14.12
CA LYS A 175 9.67 -18.29 -13.59
C LYS A 175 9.99 -19.55 -14.41
N THR A 176 8.96 -20.21 -14.94
CA THR A 176 9.11 -21.41 -15.77
C THR A 176 9.80 -21.09 -17.09
N ASP A 177 9.45 -19.96 -17.72
CA ASP A 177 10.07 -19.50 -18.96
C ASP A 177 11.54 -19.18 -18.74
N LEU A 178 11.86 -18.47 -17.65
CA LEU A 178 13.24 -18.10 -17.30
C LEU A 178 14.10 -19.35 -17.00
N ILE A 179 13.54 -20.36 -16.32
CA ILE A 179 14.24 -21.64 -16.11
C ILE A 179 14.47 -22.36 -17.43
N SER A 180 13.50 -22.33 -18.35
CA SER A 180 13.60 -22.97 -19.66
C SER A 180 14.64 -22.28 -20.54
N ALA A 181 14.63 -20.95 -20.57
CA ALA A 181 15.64 -20.12 -21.22
C ALA A 181 17.05 -20.44 -20.70
N ALA A 182 17.21 -20.50 -19.38
CA ALA A 182 18.49 -20.82 -18.76
C ALA A 182 19.00 -22.22 -19.14
N LYS A 183 18.11 -23.22 -19.24
CA LYS A 183 18.49 -24.57 -19.67
C LYS A 183 18.89 -24.62 -21.15
N LEU A 184 18.07 -24.03 -22.03
CA LEU A 184 18.32 -24.04 -23.48
C LEU A 184 19.62 -23.33 -23.84
N ALA A 185 19.88 -22.17 -23.22
CA ALA A 185 21.10 -21.39 -23.43
C ALA A 185 22.28 -21.82 -22.53
N SER A 186 22.16 -22.92 -21.78
CA SER A 186 23.19 -23.42 -20.86
C SER A 186 23.73 -22.36 -19.87
N ILE A 187 22.85 -21.47 -19.41
CA ILE A 187 23.19 -20.38 -18.50
C ILE A 187 23.41 -20.95 -17.10
N ARG A 188 24.59 -20.68 -16.54
CA ARG A 188 24.91 -21.05 -15.16
C ARG A 188 24.22 -20.08 -14.19
N PHE A 189 23.45 -20.62 -13.24
CA PHE A 189 22.80 -19.84 -12.18
C PHE A 189 22.82 -20.59 -10.85
N ARG A 190 22.62 -19.86 -9.76
CA ARG A 190 22.46 -20.41 -8.41
C ARG A 190 20.97 -20.49 -8.07
N LYS A 191 20.53 -21.57 -7.42
CA LYS A 191 19.17 -21.65 -6.89
C LYS A 191 19.06 -20.75 -5.68
N ASP A 192 18.18 -19.75 -5.76
CA ASP A 192 17.89 -18.89 -4.63
C ASP A 192 17.11 -19.69 -3.57
N ALA A 193 17.78 -20.04 -2.47
CA ALA A 193 17.09 -20.40 -1.24
C ALA A 193 16.51 -19.10 -0.66
N SER A 194 15.33 -18.70 -1.15
CA SER A 194 14.58 -17.60 -0.55
C SER A 194 14.18 -18.02 0.86
N ASN A 195 14.38 -17.16 1.87
CA ASN A 195 13.87 -17.42 3.22
C ASN A 195 12.35 -17.63 3.16
N ILE A 196 11.91 -18.88 3.28
CA ILE A 196 10.50 -19.25 3.37
C ILE A 196 10.09 -19.01 4.82
N ASP A 197 9.88 -17.75 5.19
CA ASP A 197 9.20 -17.45 6.45
C ASP A 197 7.69 -17.25 6.15
N PRO A 198 6.83 -18.23 6.47
CA PRO A 198 5.39 -18.14 6.22
C PRO A 198 4.70 -17.05 7.04
N LYS A 199 5.39 -16.36 7.95
CA LYS A 199 4.84 -15.24 8.73
C LYS A 199 4.44 -14.05 7.86
N TYR A 200 5.14 -13.82 6.74
CA TYR A 200 4.85 -12.70 5.85
C TYR A 200 3.75 -13.06 4.85
N LEU A 201 2.71 -12.22 4.74
CA LEU A 201 1.57 -12.45 3.84
C LEU A 201 2.01 -12.69 2.39
N ARG A 202 3.04 -11.97 1.92
CA ARG A 202 3.60 -12.15 0.58
C ARG A 202 4.21 -13.55 0.39
N ASN A 203 4.91 -14.07 1.39
CA ASN A 203 5.43 -15.43 1.34
C ASN A 203 4.31 -16.46 1.30
N LYS A 204 3.22 -16.27 2.07
CA LYS A 204 2.03 -17.14 1.98
C LYS A 204 1.41 -17.12 0.57
N ILE A 205 1.35 -15.95 -0.08
CA ILE A 205 0.86 -15.84 -1.45
C ILE A 205 1.74 -16.70 -2.38
N ARG A 206 3.06 -16.51 -2.33
CA ARG A 206 4.01 -17.24 -3.17
C ARG A 206 4.03 -18.74 -2.94
N THR A 207 4.04 -19.19 -1.68
CA THR A 207 4.28 -20.61 -1.36
C THR A 207 3.02 -21.43 -1.17
N GLN A 208 1.85 -20.80 -0.99
CA GLN A 208 0.59 -21.50 -0.77
C GLN A 208 -0.47 -21.09 -1.79
N LEU A 209 -0.79 -19.80 -1.89
CA LEU A 209 -1.93 -19.35 -2.70
C LEU A 209 -1.68 -19.52 -4.21
N VAL A 210 -0.55 -19.03 -4.75
CA VAL A 210 -0.24 -19.15 -6.17
C VAL A 210 -0.15 -20.63 -6.60
N PRO A 211 0.58 -21.52 -5.88
CA PRO A 211 0.57 -22.95 -6.18
C PRO A 211 -0.83 -23.59 -6.11
N TYR A 212 -1.66 -23.17 -5.15
CA TYR A 212 -3.04 -23.64 -5.04
C TYR A 212 -3.88 -23.22 -6.26
N LEU A 213 -3.79 -21.94 -6.67
CA LEU A 213 -4.46 -21.43 -7.87
C LEU A 213 -3.99 -22.16 -9.14
N LYS A 214 -2.68 -22.40 -9.27
CA LYS A 214 -2.12 -23.19 -10.38
C LYS A 214 -2.69 -24.59 -10.46
N ARG A 215 -2.74 -25.27 -9.32
CA ARG A 215 -3.12 -26.68 -9.24
C ARG A 215 -4.60 -26.91 -9.49
N TYR A 216 -5.46 -26.03 -8.98
CA TYR A 216 -6.90 -26.28 -8.91
C TYR A 216 -7.74 -25.40 -9.85
N PHE A 217 -7.18 -24.32 -10.41
CA PHE A 217 -7.92 -23.39 -11.26
C PHE A 217 -7.31 -23.26 -12.64
N HIS A 218 -6.05 -22.80 -12.74
CA HIS A 218 -5.42 -22.58 -14.04
C HIS A 218 -3.88 -22.66 -13.94
N PRO A 219 -3.21 -23.57 -14.67
CA PRO A 219 -1.76 -23.81 -14.54
C PRO A 219 -0.89 -22.58 -14.85
N GLU A 220 -1.42 -21.66 -15.66
CA GLU A 220 -0.77 -20.42 -16.08
C GLU A 220 -1.48 -19.17 -15.53
N ILE A 221 -2.03 -19.24 -14.32
CA ILE A 221 -2.82 -18.16 -13.71
C ILE A 221 -2.07 -16.80 -13.68
N GLU A 222 -0.74 -16.81 -13.62
CA GLU A 222 0.06 -15.58 -13.70
C GLU A 222 -0.11 -14.83 -15.01
N HIS A 223 -0.27 -15.53 -16.14
CA HIS A 223 -0.54 -14.90 -17.43
C HIS A 223 -1.89 -14.20 -17.42
N SER A 224 -2.94 -14.85 -16.89
CA SER A 224 -4.28 -14.26 -16.77
C SER A 224 -4.29 -13.06 -15.81
N ILE A 225 -3.57 -13.15 -14.70
CA ILE A 225 -3.40 -12.01 -13.77
C ILE A 225 -2.67 -10.88 -14.49
N HIS A 226 -1.57 -11.17 -15.19
CA HIS A 226 -0.80 -10.17 -15.92
C HIS A 226 -1.63 -9.46 -17.00
N GLN A 227 -2.44 -10.18 -17.76
CA GLN A 227 -3.38 -9.60 -18.73
C GLN A 227 -4.34 -8.62 -18.03
N SER A 228 -4.95 -9.05 -16.91
CA SER A 228 -5.85 -8.20 -16.13
C SER A 228 -5.15 -6.95 -15.60
N GLN A 229 -3.90 -7.07 -15.14
CA GLN A 229 -3.10 -5.92 -14.70
C GLN A 229 -2.82 -4.94 -15.83
N THR A 230 -2.51 -5.45 -17.03
CA THR A 230 -2.23 -4.62 -18.20
C THR A 230 -3.44 -3.78 -18.58
N LEU A 231 -4.62 -4.40 -18.64
CA LEU A 231 -5.88 -3.71 -18.94
C LEU A 231 -6.22 -2.66 -17.86
N VAL A 232 -6.20 -3.07 -16.60
CA VAL A 232 -6.54 -2.18 -15.47
C VAL A 232 -5.54 -1.02 -15.34
N ALA A 233 -4.26 -1.24 -15.67
CA ALA A 233 -3.26 -0.17 -15.71
C ALA A 233 -3.56 0.83 -16.83
N ALA A 234 -3.85 0.36 -18.05
CA ALA A 234 -4.17 1.22 -19.19
C ALA A 234 -5.42 2.08 -18.93
N ASP A 235 -6.49 1.47 -18.41
CA ASP A 235 -7.73 2.17 -18.05
C ASP A 235 -7.50 3.22 -16.96
N ALA A 236 -6.71 2.86 -15.94
CA ALA A 236 -6.32 3.77 -14.86
C ALA A 236 -5.50 4.94 -15.37
N ASP A 237 -4.52 4.70 -16.24
CA ASP A 237 -3.66 5.72 -16.82
C ASP A 237 -4.46 6.67 -17.73
N PHE A 238 -5.35 6.14 -18.57
CA PHE A 238 -6.26 6.94 -19.39
C PHE A 238 -7.13 7.86 -18.53
N ALA A 239 -7.83 7.31 -17.55
CA ALA A 239 -8.71 8.09 -16.68
C ALA A 239 -7.94 9.12 -15.86
N ALA A 240 -6.73 8.78 -15.39
CA ALA A 240 -5.86 9.70 -14.67
C ALA A 240 -5.38 10.86 -15.54
N GLN A 241 -5.02 10.62 -16.80
CA GLN A 241 -4.59 11.65 -17.75
C GLN A 241 -5.73 12.59 -18.12
N TYR A 242 -6.91 12.03 -18.42
CA TYR A 242 -8.09 12.83 -18.73
C TYR A 242 -8.47 13.74 -17.56
N ALA A 243 -8.43 13.22 -16.33
CA ALA A 243 -8.67 14.01 -15.13
C ALA A 243 -7.66 15.16 -14.95
N GLN A 244 -6.38 14.96 -15.29
CA GLN A 244 -5.38 16.04 -15.25
C GLN A 244 -5.62 17.10 -16.30
N ALA A 245 -5.97 16.71 -17.53
CA ALA A 245 -6.34 17.65 -18.59
C ALA A 245 -7.55 18.50 -18.16
N TRP A 246 -8.59 17.87 -17.60
CA TRP A 246 -9.76 18.58 -17.09
C TRP A 246 -9.42 19.55 -15.94
N LEU A 247 -8.48 19.19 -15.05
CA LEU A 247 -8.02 20.09 -13.99
C LEU A 247 -7.25 21.31 -14.51
N GLN A 248 -6.61 21.21 -15.68
CA GLN A 248 -5.89 22.32 -16.33
C GLN A 248 -6.82 23.24 -17.12
N ASP A 249 -7.86 22.67 -17.73
CA ASP A 249 -8.87 23.39 -18.51
C ASP A 249 -10.27 22.93 -18.10
N SER A 250 -10.78 23.53 -17.02
CA SER A 250 -12.04 23.14 -16.37
C SER A 250 -13.29 23.65 -17.11
N SER A 251 -13.12 24.24 -18.30
CA SER A 251 -14.12 25.11 -18.92
C SER A 251 -15.12 24.38 -19.83
N SER A 252 -14.90 23.12 -20.20
CA SER A 252 -15.71 22.45 -21.22
C SER A 252 -16.81 21.51 -20.71
N VAL A 253 -16.67 20.90 -19.52
CA VAL A 253 -17.65 19.93 -18.97
C VAL A 253 -17.75 20.09 -17.45
N PRO A 254 -18.95 20.30 -16.88
CA PRO A 254 -19.15 20.34 -15.42
C PRO A 254 -18.71 19.04 -14.74
N PHE A 255 -18.20 19.13 -13.50
CA PHE A 255 -17.70 17.96 -12.76
C PHE A 255 -18.74 16.83 -12.65
N ASP A 256 -20.00 17.16 -12.36
CA ASP A 256 -21.06 16.17 -12.15
C ASP A 256 -21.49 15.47 -13.46
N GLU A 257 -21.15 16.03 -14.62
CA GLU A 257 -21.36 15.43 -15.95
C GLU A 257 -20.21 14.53 -16.39
N LEU A 258 -19.06 14.61 -15.72
CA LEU A 258 -17.94 13.70 -15.99
C LEU A 258 -18.32 12.26 -15.66
N HIS A 259 -17.78 11.32 -16.43
CA HIS A 259 -17.90 9.91 -16.08
C HIS A 259 -17.33 9.65 -14.67
N ILE A 260 -17.99 8.77 -13.89
CA ILE A 260 -17.65 8.51 -12.49
C ILE A 260 -16.17 8.17 -12.25
N ALA A 261 -15.54 7.48 -13.22
CA ALA A 261 -14.11 7.18 -13.15
C ALA A 261 -13.26 8.46 -13.18
N ILE A 262 -13.61 9.43 -14.03
CA ILE A 262 -12.91 10.70 -14.15
C ILE A 262 -13.14 11.54 -12.90
N GLN A 263 -14.38 11.63 -12.39
CA GLN A 263 -14.68 12.31 -11.12
C GLN A 263 -13.78 11.82 -9.98
N ARG A 264 -13.64 10.50 -9.83
CA ARG A 264 -12.76 9.88 -8.83
C ARG A 264 -11.31 10.32 -9.00
N TRP A 265 -10.80 10.33 -10.23
CA TRP A 265 -9.42 10.70 -10.52
C TRP A 265 -9.14 12.20 -10.34
N VAL A 266 -10.10 13.07 -10.69
CA VAL A 266 -10.05 14.52 -10.44
C VAL A 266 -9.87 14.77 -8.94
N LEU A 267 -10.68 14.14 -8.09
CA LEU A 267 -10.57 14.26 -6.64
C LEU A 267 -9.28 13.62 -6.12
N TRP A 268 -8.89 12.46 -6.65
CA TRP A 268 -7.68 11.75 -6.25
C TRP A 268 -6.42 12.60 -6.45
N HIS A 269 -6.27 13.28 -7.59
CA HIS A 269 -5.14 14.18 -7.85
C HIS A 269 -5.15 15.37 -6.90
N GLN A 270 -6.29 16.05 -6.75
CA GLN A 270 -6.40 17.21 -5.86
C GLN A 270 -6.11 16.87 -4.39
N ILE A 271 -6.56 15.71 -3.88
CA ILE A 271 -6.25 15.25 -2.52
C ILE A 271 -4.74 15.11 -2.32
N ILE A 272 -4.02 14.59 -3.32
CA ILE A 272 -2.56 14.44 -3.26
C ILE A 272 -1.85 15.78 -3.36
N ASP A 273 -2.33 16.67 -4.22
CA ASP A 273 -1.77 18.03 -4.36
C ASP A 273 -1.95 18.83 -3.06
N LEU A 274 -3.02 18.57 -2.31
CA LEU A 274 -3.24 19.10 -0.96
C LEU A 274 -2.41 18.39 0.13
N GLY A 275 -1.61 17.38 -0.22
CA GLY A 275 -0.70 16.68 0.69
C GLY A 275 -1.34 15.54 1.48
N PHE A 276 -2.55 15.11 1.14
CA PHE A 276 -3.25 14.02 1.82
C PHE A 276 -3.15 12.69 1.04
N THR A 277 -3.41 11.58 1.73
CA THR A 277 -3.48 10.25 1.11
C THR A 277 -4.92 9.91 0.74
N PRO A 278 -5.26 9.71 -0.54
CA PRO A 278 -6.62 9.40 -0.95
C PRO A 278 -7.07 8.05 -0.39
N GLN A 279 -8.28 8.04 0.19
CA GLN A 279 -8.97 6.83 0.64
C GLN A 279 -10.26 6.65 -0.15
N PHE A 280 -10.68 5.40 -0.36
CA PHE A 280 -11.89 5.09 -1.14
C PHE A 280 -13.12 5.86 -0.63
N PHE A 281 -13.40 5.78 0.68
CA PHE A 281 -14.57 6.44 1.26
C PHE A 281 -14.50 7.97 1.16
N MET A 282 -13.31 8.55 1.40
CA MET A 282 -13.08 9.98 1.25
C MET A 282 -13.40 10.47 -0.18
N VAL A 283 -12.92 9.74 -1.20
CA VAL A 283 -13.19 10.09 -2.59
C VAL A 283 -14.67 9.96 -2.92
N GLU A 284 -15.35 8.89 -2.46
CA GLU A 284 -16.78 8.70 -2.72
C GLU A 284 -17.66 9.75 -2.03
N GLU A 285 -17.37 10.12 -0.78
CA GLU A 285 -18.12 11.17 -0.06
C GLU A 285 -17.98 12.54 -0.74
N LEU A 286 -16.74 12.94 -1.05
CA LEU A 286 -16.47 14.21 -1.74
C LEU A 286 -17.09 14.25 -3.15
N ARG A 287 -17.15 13.09 -3.82
CA ARG A 287 -17.80 12.96 -5.14
C ARG A 287 -19.32 13.12 -5.03
N ALA A 288 -19.94 12.40 -4.10
CA ALA A 288 -21.40 12.33 -3.96
C ALA A 288 -22.02 13.60 -3.37
N HIS A 289 -21.25 14.39 -2.63
CA HIS A 289 -21.76 15.54 -1.89
C HIS A 289 -20.89 16.78 -2.13
N ALA A 290 -21.34 17.67 -3.03
CA ALA A 290 -20.82 19.03 -3.10
C ALA A 290 -21.14 19.80 -1.81
N ASP A 291 -20.26 20.73 -1.44
CA ASP A 291 -20.34 21.64 -0.31
C ASP A 291 -20.50 20.96 1.07
N ARG A 292 -20.26 19.65 1.15
CA ARG A 292 -20.23 18.91 2.42
C ARG A 292 -18.78 18.67 2.85
N PRO A 293 -18.32 19.25 3.97
CA PRO A 293 -16.98 18.98 4.47
C PRO A 293 -16.81 17.51 4.90
N PHE A 294 -15.66 16.94 4.54
CA PHE A 294 -15.15 15.65 4.96
C PHE A 294 -13.99 15.87 5.93
N SER A 295 -14.11 15.41 7.17
CA SER A 295 -13.06 15.53 8.18
C SER A 295 -11.91 14.57 7.88
N ILE A 296 -10.70 15.10 7.67
CA ILE A 296 -9.47 14.27 7.59
C ILE A 296 -8.93 14.05 9.00
N ASN A 297 -8.88 15.13 9.79
CA ASN A 297 -8.42 15.15 11.17
C ASN A 297 -9.09 16.34 11.90
N PRO A 298 -8.90 16.49 13.22
CA PRO A 298 -9.57 17.54 14.00
C PRO A 298 -9.33 18.97 13.54
N GLN A 299 -8.27 19.23 12.76
CA GLN A 299 -7.84 20.56 12.35
C GLN A 299 -8.06 20.83 10.86
N GLN A 300 -8.38 19.79 10.08
CA GLN A 300 -8.39 19.85 8.62
C GLN A 300 -9.57 19.08 8.04
N GLN A 301 -10.33 19.78 7.21
CA GLN A 301 -11.43 19.20 6.45
C GLN A 301 -11.19 19.43 4.95
N LEU A 302 -11.71 18.53 4.12
CA LEU A 302 -11.80 18.72 2.68
C LEU A 302 -13.24 18.99 2.30
N GLN A 303 -13.47 19.96 1.44
CA GLN A 303 -14.78 20.20 0.86
C GLN A 303 -14.63 20.32 -0.64
N ARG A 304 -15.51 19.65 -1.39
CA ARG A 304 -15.62 19.83 -2.84
C ARG A 304 -16.69 20.89 -3.10
N ASP A 305 -16.39 21.88 -3.94
CA ASP A 305 -17.42 22.80 -4.44
C ASP A 305 -18.21 22.21 -5.62
N THR A 306 -19.23 22.94 -6.08
CA THR A 306 -20.04 22.56 -7.25
C THR A 306 -19.24 22.46 -8.55
N HIS A 307 -18.10 23.13 -8.65
CA HIS A 307 -17.22 23.09 -9.82
C HIS A 307 -16.23 21.91 -9.77
N GLY A 308 -16.26 21.09 -8.72
CA GLY A 308 -15.39 19.92 -8.57
C GLY A 308 -14.01 20.21 -7.98
N LYS A 309 -13.80 21.43 -7.46
CA LYS A 309 -12.54 21.84 -6.84
C LYS A 309 -12.55 21.52 -5.35
N LEU A 310 -11.45 20.99 -4.85
CA LEU A 310 -11.25 20.70 -3.44
C LEU A 310 -10.59 21.87 -2.71
N HIS A 311 -11.18 22.21 -1.56
CA HIS A 311 -10.68 23.20 -0.64
C HIS A 311 -10.31 22.52 0.67
N CYS A 312 -9.11 22.81 1.18
CA CYS A 312 -8.73 22.41 2.52
C CYS A 312 -9.14 23.51 3.50
N LEU A 313 -10.14 23.21 4.31
CA LEU A 313 -10.57 24.09 5.39
C LEU A 313 -9.69 23.77 6.59
N THR A 314 -8.81 24.71 6.94
CA THR A 314 -8.06 24.66 8.19
C THR A 314 -8.90 25.38 9.23
N THR A 315 -9.22 24.72 10.34
CA THR A 315 -9.90 25.38 11.46
C THR A 315 -8.89 26.28 12.19
N ALA A 316 -8.58 27.44 11.60
CA ALA A 316 -7.92 28.53 12.31
C ALA A 316 -8.91 29.08 13.34
N ASN A 317 -8.74 28.69 14.60
CA ASN A 317 -9.52 29.21 15.73
C ASN A 317 -11.02 29.41 15.44
N LEU A 318 -11.70 28.34 15.04
CA LEU A 318 -13.15 28.29 15.17
C LEU A 318 -13.45 27.74 16.57
N SER A 319 -13.60 28.69 17.49
CA SER A 319 -14.49 28.61 18.64
C SER A 319 -15.49 27.45 18.58
N HIS A 320 -15.43 26.55 19.57
CA HIS A 320 -16.52 25.70 20.04
C HIS A 320 -17.62 25.35 19.01
N SER A 321 -17.42 24.33 18.16
CA SER A 321 -18.58 23.64 17.56
C SER A 321 -19.24 22.76 18.63
N LEU A 322 -20.40 23.19 19.11
CA LEU A 322 -21.15 22.63 20.25
C LEU A 322 -21.60 21.15 20.13
N ASN A 323 -21.21 20.36 19.12
CA ASN A 323 -21.83 19.05 18.86
C ASN A 323 -20.89 17.85 18.72
N GLU A 324 -19.57 18.04 18.70
CA GLU A 324 -18.61 16.93 18.70
C GLU A 324 -17.40 17.24 19.57
N VAL A 325 -16.88 16.24 20.28
CA VAL A 325 -15.65 16.35 21.06
C VAL A 325 -14.70 15.20 20.77
N VAL A 326 -13.47 15.51 20.38
CA VAL A 326 -12.42 14.51 20.20
C VAL A 326 -11.66 14.30 21.51
N ILE A 327 -11.62 13.05 21.94
CA ILE A 327 -10.86 12.57 23.08
C ILE A 327 -9.57 11.91 22.59
N ALA A 328 -8.44 12.39 23.10
CA ALA A 328 -7.11 11.82 22.87
C ALA A 328 -6.68 10.89 24.03
N PRO A 329 -5.64 10.04 23.84
CA PRO A 329 -5.17 9.15 24.89
C PRO A 329 -4.63 9.93 26.08
N GLN A 330 -5.22 9.70 27.25
CA GLN A 330 -4.77 10.28 28.51
C GLN A 330 -4.54 9.17 29.54
N VAL A 331 -3.41 9.19 30.23
CA VAL A 331 -3.08 8.18 31.26
C VAL A 331 -3.83 8.46 32.56
N SER A 332 -4.00 9.74 32.88
CA SER A 332 -4.80 10.25 33.99
C SER A 332 -6.28 10.32 33.61
N TRP A 333 -7.15 10.28 34.62
CA TRP A 333 -8.57 10.54 34.41
C TRP A 333 -8.77 11.94 33.83
N SER A 334 -9.51 11.99 32.73
CA SER A 334 -9.93 13.21 32.07
C SER A 334 -11.45 13.19 31.97
N GLN A 335 -12.04 14.38 32.02
CA GLN A 335 -13.48 14.54 31.91
C GLN A 335 -13.81 15.31 30.65
N GLN A 336 -14.87 14.88 29.97
CA GLN A 336 -15.48 15.60 28.86
C GLN A 336 -16.99 15.69 29.07
N THR A 337 -17.62 16.69 28.48
CA THR A 337 -19.08 16.82 28.47
C THR A 337 -19.53 17.14 27.06
N LEU A 338 -20.62 16.50 26.62
CA LEU A 338 -21.33 16.79 25.38
C LEU A 338 -22.83 16.67 25.64
N GLY A 339 -23.58 17.75 25.41
CA GLY A 339 -24.98 17.84 25.81
C GLY A 339 -25.16 17.64 27.32
N SER A 340 -26.13 16.81 27.72
CA SER A 340 -26.38 16.42 29.11
C SER A 340 -25.48 15.29 29.61
N THR A 341 -24.49 14.84 28.83
CA THR A 341 -23.73 13.62 29.14
C THR A 341 -22.31 13.97 29.56
N ARG A 342 -21.99 13.68 30.83
CA ARG A 342 -20.65 13.76 31.39
C ARG A 342 -19.93 12.44 31.22
N LEU A 343 -18.70 12.50 30.73
CA LEU A 343 -17.86 11.34 30.43
C LEU A 343 -16.52 11.49 31.16
N GLU A 344 -16.15 10.47 31.92
CA GLU A 344 -14.81 10.34 32.48
C GLU A 344 -14.09 9.19 31.77
N TYR A 345 -12.87 9.43 31.33
CA TYR A 345 -12.09 8.42 30.62
C TYR A 345 -10.62 8.44 31.00
N ARG A 346 -9.98 7.28 30.82
CA ARG A 346 -8.51 7.16 30.77
C ARG A 346 -8.09 5.93 29.99
N PHE A 347 -6.87 5.96 29.46
CA PHE A 347 -6.24 4.86 28.77
C PHE A 347 -5.28 4.13 29.71
N ALA A 348 -5.32 2.80 29.68
CA ALA A 348 -4.48 1.94 30.49
C ALA A 348 -3.79 0.87 29.64
N ARG A 349 -2.56 0.50 30.03
CA ARG A 349 -1.81 -0.60 29.41
C ARG A 349 -2.08 -1.97 30.05
N LYS A 350 -2.90 -1.99 31.10
CA LYS A 350 -3.29 -3.21 31.82
C LYS A 350 -4.76 -3.11 32.19
N ARG A 351 -5.49 -4.22 32.00
CA ARG A 351 -6.88 -4.32 32.41
C ARG A 351 -6.96 -4.20 33.94
N PRO A 352 -7.78 -3.31 34.50
CA PRO A 352 -7.99 -3.26 35.94
C PRO A 352 -8.65 -4.55 36.43
N LYS A 353 -8.22 -5.05 37.59
CA LYS A 353 -8.82 -6.24 38.23
C LYS A 353 -10.22 -5.95 38.75
N THR A 354 -10.42 -4.76 39.30
CA THR A 354 -11.70 -4.23 39.77
C THR A 354 -11.89 -2.85 39.15
N PHE A 355 -13.03 -2.62 38.50
CA PHE A 355 -13.38 -1.33 37.93
C PHE A 355 -14.89 -1.20 37.77
N THR A 356 -15.44 -0.12 38.28
CA THR A 356 -16.85 0.24 38.13
C THR A 356 -16.97 1.20 36.95
N GLY A 357 -17.41 0.67 35.80
CA GLY A 357 -17.56 1.38 34.54
C GLY A 357 -17.40 0.45 33.33
N GLU A 358 -17.33 1.04 32.15
CA GLU A 358 -17.18 0.32 30.89
C GLU A 358 -15.70 0.23 30.48
N VAL A 359 -15.32 -0.92 29.93
CA VAL A 359 -13.95 -1.18 29.48
C VAL A 359 -13.96 -1.60 28.03
N PHE A 360 -13.22 -0.87 27.21
CA PHE A 360 -13.13 -1.10 25.78
C PHE A 360 -11.72 -1.52 25.36
N ASP A 361 -11.66 -2.26 24.25
CA ASP A 361 -10.43 -2.56 23.53
C ASP A 361 -9.92 -1.33 22.78
N ALA A 362 -8.94 -0.64 23.38
CA ALA A 362 -8.34 0.55 22.77
C ALA A 362 -7.37 0.21 21.61
N ASP A 363 -6.99 -1.06 21.43
CA ASP A 363 -6.24 -1.46 20.24
C ASP A 363 -7.12 -1.48 18.99
N ILE A 364 -8.42 -1.75 19.15
CA ILE A 364 -9.40 -1.70 18.06
C ILE A 364 -9.98 -0.29 17.86
N ILE A 365 -10.29 0.43 18.94
CA ILE A 365 -10.85 1.80 18.85
C ILE A 365 -9.84 2.75 18.20
N GLY A 366 -8.55 2.55 18.47
CA GLY A 366 -7.50 3.45 18.05
C GLY A 366 -7.22 4.56 19.08
N PRO A 367 -6.29 5.47 18.75
CA PRO A 367 -5.80 6.46 19.71
C PRO A 367 -6.78 7.63 19.92
N LEU A 368 -7.65 7.95 18.96
CA LEU A 368 -8.61 9.04 19.12
C LEU A 368 -10.03 8.49 19.10
N VAL A 369 -10.87 9.08 19.94
CA VAL A 369 -12.30 8.81 20.04
C VAL A 369 -13.05 10.09 19.75
N THR A 370 -14.00 10.06 18.84
CA THR A 370 -14.91 11.19 18.61
C THR A 370 -16.20 10.93 19.38
N LEU A 371 -16.56 11.87 20.26
CA LEU A 371 -17.89 11.98 20.85
C LEU A 371 -18.75 12.85 19.95
N ARG A 372 -19.94 12.40 19.59
CA ARG A 372 -20.92 13.21 18.84
C ARG A 372 -22.34 12.77 19.10
N HIS A 373 -23.32 13.56 18.67
CA HIS A 373 -24.71 13.13 18.66
C HIS A 373 -25.03 12.16 17.50
N TRP A 374 -26.13 11.43 17.66
CA TRP A 374 -26.66 10.51 16.64
C TRP A 374 -26.98 11.20 15.30
N GLN A 375 -26.60 10.55 14.20
CA GLN A 375 -26.88 10.97 12.83
C GLN A 375 -27.65 9.89 12.05
N GLU A 376 -28.46 10.30 11.09
CA GLU A 376 -29.20 9.35 10.26
C GLU A 376 -28.23 8.50 9.42
N GLY A 377 -28.47 7.18 9.40
CA GLY A 377 -27.59 6.21 8.75
C GLY A 377 -26.65 5.48 9.72
N ASP A 378 -26.44 5.97 10.94
CA ASP A 378 -25.60 5.32 11.94
C ASP A 378 -25.98 3.85 12.18
N ARG A 379 -24.98 2.98 12.23
CA ARG A 379 -25.13 1.55 12.50
C ARG A 379 -24.37 1.15 13.75
N PHE A 380 -24.99 0.31 14.55
CA PHE A 380 -24.42 -0.16 15.82
C PHE A 380 -24.73 -1.63 16.04
N GLN A 381 -23.77 -2.34 16.67
CA GLN A 381 -23.91 -3.74 17.05
C GLN A 381 -23.65 -3.88 18.55
N PRO A 382 -24.69 -3.95 19.39
CA PRO A 382 -24.52 -4.24 20.81
C PRO A 382 -23.87 -5.62 21.01
N ILE A 383 -23.04 -5.76 22.05
CA ILE A 383 -22.42 -7.05 22.40
C ILE A 383 -23.47 -8.15 22.53
N GLY A 384 -23.19 -9.31 21.92
CA GLY A 384 -24.04 -10.49 21.96
C GLY A 384 -25.14 -10.54 20.88
N ARG A 385 -25.23 -9.53 20.00
CA ARG A 385 -26.00 -9.64 18.75
C ARG A 385 -25.11 -10.10 17.60
N THR A 386 -25.69 -10.86 16.67
CA THR A 386 -24.99 -11.41 15.49
C THR A 386 -24.68 -10.37 14.41
N ASN A 387 -25.56 -9.39 14.19
CA ASN A 387 -25.42 -8.40 13.11
C ASN A 387 -25.61 -6.95 13.56
N ALA A 388 -24.87 -6.04 12.94
CA ALA A 388 -25.04 -4.58 13.11
C ALA A 388 -26.36 -4.10 12.49
N SER A 389 -27.12 -3.31 13.26
CA SER A 389 -28.42 -2.78 12.87
C SER A 389 -28.37 -1.25 12.73
N LYS A 390 -29.28 -0.66 11.95
CA LYS A 390 -29.46 0.80 11.96
C LYS A 390 -29.80 1.26 13.38
N LEU A 391 -29.12 2.26 13.89
CA LEU A 391 -29.30 2.74 15.27
C LEU A 391 -30.73 3.29 15.47
N LYS A 392 -31.32 3.88 14.42
CA LYS A 392 -32.75 4.23 14.35
C LYS A 392 -33.67 3.06 14.77
N ASN A 393 -33.41 1.85 14.27
CA ASN A 393 -34.21 0.66 14.59
C ASN A 393 -33.95 0.18 16.02
N LEU A 394 -32.70 0.30 16.50
CA LEU A 394 -32.36 -0.02 17.88
C LEU A 394 -33.08 0.90 18.87
N PHE A 395 -33.13 2.21 18.59
CA PHE A 395 -33.85 3.17 19.42
C PHE A 395 -35.37 2.97 19.39
N ILE A 396 -35.94 2.59 18.25
CA ILE A 396 -37.37 2.23 18.15
C ILE A 396 -37.66 1.01 19.04
N ASN A 397 -36.85 -0.05 18.92
CA ASN A 397 -37.02 -1.27 19.71
C ASN A 397 -36.83 -1.03 21.21
N ALA A 398 -35.93 -0.11 21.58
CA ALA A 398 -35.73 0.32 22.96
C ALA A 398 -36.79 1.31 23.46
N LYS A 399 -37.79 1.66 22.63
CA LYS A 399 -38.87 2.62 22.93
C LYS A 399 -38.36 4.00 23.38
N ILE A 400 -37.22 4.45 22.84
CA ILE A 400 -36.66 5.76 23.17
C ILE A 400 -37.42 6.88 22.42
N PRO A 401 -37.86 7.97 23.07
CA PRO A 401 -38.52 9.11 22.43
C PRO A 401 -37.66 9.81 21.37
N ASN A 402 -38.26 10.40 20.33
CA ASN A 402 -37.51 11.01 19.22
C ASN A 402 -36.62 12.20 19.63
N THR A 403 -37.00 12.96 20.66
CA THR A 403 -36.18 14.03 21.24
C THR A 403 -34.89 13.47 21.83
N ASP A 404 -35.00 12.36 22.55
CA ASP A 404 -33.89 11.71 23.23
C ASP A 404 -32.96 10.99 22.25
N LYS A 405 -33.50 10.52 21.11
CA LYS A 405 -32.68 9.94 20.03
C LYS A 405 -31.67 10.95 19.49
N ARG A 406 -32.10 12.19 19.23
CA ARG A 406 -31.22 13.25 18.71
C ARG A 406 -30.22 13.73 19.76
N ALA A 407 -30.58 13.65 21.04
CA ALA A 407 -29.69 14.00 22.14
C ALA A 407 -28.70 12.89 22.51
N ALA A 408 -28.90 11.65 22.08
CA ALA A 408 -28.02 10.53 22.42
C ALA A 408 -26.58 10.75 21.97
N VAL A 409 -25.63 10.62 22.89
CA VAL A 409 -24.20 10.72 22.61
C VAL A 409 -23.62 9.38 22.14
N LEU A 410 -22.73 9.44 21.17
CA LEU A 410 -22.05 8.31 20.55
C LEU A 410 -20.54 8.42 20.74
N GLY A 411 -19.90 7.28 20.96
CA GLY A 411 -18.45 7.11 20.89
C GLY A 411 -18.09 6.46 19.57
N VAL A 412 -17.29 7.16 18.76
CA VAL A 412 -16.97 6.79 17.39
C VAL A 412 -15.46 6.70 17.23
N THR A 413 -14.99 5.67 16.52
CA THR A 413 -13.57 5.56 16.15
C THR A 413 -13.23 6.58 15.06
N ILE A 414 -11.93 6.84 14.84
CA ILE A 414 -11.47 7.67 13.70
C ILE A 414 -12.03 7.16 12.36
N GLY A 415 -12.22 5.84 12.22
CA GLY A 415 -12.80 5.23 11.01
C GLY A 415 -14.31 5.39 10.88
N GLY A 416 -14.97 6.18 11.73
CA GLY A 416 -16.41 6.42 11.68
C GLY A 416 -17.26 5.28 12.25
N HIS A 417 -16.64 4.28 12.89
CA HIS A 417 -17.39 3.16 13.45
C HIS A 417 -17.87 3.47 14.87
N VAL A 418 -19.18 3.36 15.10
CA VAL A 418 -19.79 3.54 16.42
C VAL A 418 -19.44 2.35 17.31
N PHE A 419 -18.76 2.59 18.42
CA PHE A 419 -18.41 1.56 19.40
C PHE A 419 -19.15 1.72 20.73
N TRP A 420 -19.72 2.90 20.98
CA TRP A 420 -20.48 3.20 22.17
C TRP A 420 -21.68 4.10 21.84
N VAL A 421 -22.79 3.87 22.52
CA VAL A 421 -24.01 4.68 22.44
C VAL A 421 -24.50 4.85 23.86
N GLU A 422 -24.78 6.08 24.25
CA GLU A 422 -25.33 6.42 25.56
C GLU A 422 -26.55 5.55 25.90
N GLY A 423 -26.53 4.93 27.09
CA GLY A 423 -27.63 4.09 27.58
C GLY A 423 -27.79 2.73 26.90
N LEU A 424 -26.98 2.38 25.88
CA LEU A 424 -26.98 1.05 25.28
C LEU A 424 -25.79 0.21 25.75
N ARG A 425 -25.87 -1.11 25.55
CA ARG A 425 -24.74 -2.01 25.79
C ARG A 425 -23.57 -1.65 24.88
N ILE A 426 -22.35 -1.84 25.40
CA ILE A 426 -21.07 -1.75 24.67
C ILE A 426 -21.17 -2.41 23.28
N GLY A 427 -20.53 -1.80 22.28
CA GLY A 427 -20.47 -2.34 20.93
C GLY A 427 -19.56 -3.56 20.79
N GLU A 428 -19.95 -4.55 19.99
CA GLU A 428 -19.17 -5.77 19.73
C GLU A 428 -17.79 -5.46 19.13
N LEU A 429 -17.68 -4.35 18.37
CA LEU A 429 -16.42 -3.85 17.81
C LEU A 429 -15.34 -3.66 18.87
N ALA A 430 -15.68 -2.98 19.97
CA ALA A 430 -14.71 -2.55 20.99
C ALA A 430 -14.70 -3.47 22.22
N LYS A 431 -15.23 -4.68 22.09
CA LYS A 431 -15.20 -5.70 23.13
C LYS A 431 -13.78 -6.12 23.46
N VAL A 432 -13.44 -6.13 24.74
CA VAL A 432 -12.15 -6.62 25.24
C VAL A 432 -11.96 -8.10 24.90
N ARG A 433 -10.81 -8.44 24.32
CA ARG A 433 -10.39 -9.78 23.91
C ARG A 433 -9.17 -10.23 24.70
N ARG A 434 -8.78 -11.50 24.55
CA ARG A 434 -7.59 -12.07 25.21
C ARG A 434 -6.28 -11.38 24.79
N ASN A 435 -6.24 -10.83 23.58
CA ASN A 435 -5.06 -10.18 23.01
C ASN A 435 -5.06 -8.64 23.15
N THR A 436 -6.05 -8.05 23.83
CA THR A 436 -6.10 -6.61 24.10
C THR A 436 -4.93 -6.20 24.99
N LYS A 437 -4.13 -5.24 24.53
CA LYS A 437 -2.96 -4.69 25.23
C LYS A 437 -3.22 -3.29 25.76
N ARG A 438 -4.10 -2.52 25.12
CA ARG A 438 -4.54 -1.20 25.57
C ARG A 438 -6.02 -1.20 25.87
N PHE A 439 -6.38 -0.54 26.97
CA PHE A 439 -7.74 -0.50 27.48
C PHE A 439 -8.18 0.95 27.60
N LEU A 440 -9.38 1.25 27.12
CA LEU A 440 -10.06 2.51 27.40
C LEU A 440 -11.03 2.26 28.55
N LEU A 441 -10.79 2.93 29.67
CA LEU A 441 -11.67 2.91 30.84
C LEU A 441 -12.59 4.12 30.75
N TRP A 442 -13.86 3.87 30.98
CA TRP A 442 -14.92 4.80 30.61
C TRP A 442 -16.01 4.79 31.67
N LYS A 443 -16.42 5.97 32.11
CA LYS A 443 -17.60 6.17 32.95
C LYS A 443 -18.42 7.29 32.36
N TRP A 444 -19.72 7.24 32.55
CA TRP A 444 -20.60 8.30 32.11
C TRP A 444 -21.75 8.50 33.09
N SER A 445 -22.29 9.71 33.11
CA SER A 445 -23.47 10.10 33.88
C SER A 445 -24.23 11.20 33.14
N LYS A 446 -25.54 11.28 33.37
CA LYS A 446 -26.31 12.46 32.96
C LYS A 446 -26.14 13.57 33.99
N ILE A 447 -25.95 14.80 33.51
CA ILE A 447 -25.89 16.03 34.32
C ILE A 447 -27.28 16.59 34.48
#